data_AF-A0A7S0H740-F1
#
_entry.id   AF-A0A7S0H740-F1
#
_cell.length_a   1.000
_cell.length_b   1.000
_cell.length_c   1.000
_cell.angle_alpha   90.00
_cell.angle_beta   90.00
_cell.angle_gamma   90.00
#
_symmetry.space_group_name_H-M   'P 1'
#
loop_
_entity.id
_entity.type
_entity.pdbx_description
1 polymer ?
#
loop_
_entity_poly.entity_id
_entity_poly.type
_entity_poly.pdbx_seq_one_letter_code
_entity_poly.pdbx_strand_id
1 'polypeptide(L)'
;RSRDPDVAHYGFVTFTSLASAASAAQSKHLEKGFKVGMASEPRDYVWTQLEEISQETIQARRAGTRCTSAAVLLLWTFPVGFVQVIAQVDALVELLPFLKPIFEFNTLLTNLVSGLLPVVALSILLSLVPAIYGNLALRAGKLTRSSVALAVFEKYSIHAIVHGFIITTISGSLLQAVADIGQNPLSIFSLLGKSIPIQARFFIGFVTLRALTGVVGRLLQLGGLVFGIFKAQIAQTEKEKKGAFDPGPVDFQRDWSDDILVWTICIAYATIQPMVCIMGIVYFMHNYAVSAYRIIFMHKIDYETSGMFCIGVVNRVLVGLLISQITIIGVLSAGEGFIKAISVVPLLFITYWYMGYHKSTYQDILERRILPQISAGYLDSQRPRRKVIDVLSRRYHQQIWKPPVVSVDLQNPLANPQPAFVYITDPTEKANNAASAAADTEEQEASDWKEGVVGGLGGSGRHNKGALARFRSNVVVRDGLDKEKKRKKRPLFTPAPLIRQTTSANLLDASRQGLREVVHLMWNDEGDIHPDPDSIMEVKEKMGMILNSRAVDKEEDEIETHRKP
;
A
#
# COMPACT_ATOMS: atom_id res chain seq x y z
N ARG A 1 6.30 16.08 30.90
CA ARG A 1 5.53 16.53 29.71
C ARG A 1 5.70 18.03 29.64
N SER A 2 6.69 18.53 28.89
CA SER A 2 6.78 19.96 28.62
C SER A 2 5.54 20.35 27.82
N ARG A 3 4.96 21.50 28.15
CA ARG A 3 3.81 22.12 27.49
C ARG A 3 4.32 23.11 26.43
N ASP A 4 5.30 22.72 25.63
CA ASP A 4 5.61 23.50 24.43
C ASP A 4 4.70 22.98 23.32
N PRO A 5 3.83 23.83 22.74
CA PRO A 5 2.93 23.44 21.66
C PRO A 5 3.64 23.09 20.35
N ASP A 6 4.97 23.25 20.30
CA ASP A 6 5.80 23.05 19.11
C ASP A 6 6.65 21.76 19.15
N VAL A 7 6.56 20.93 20.21
CA VAL A 7 7.39 19.73 20.35
C VAL A 7 6.58 18.46 20.13
N ALA A 8 6.67 17.92 18.91
CA ALA A 8 6.02 16.66 18.53
C ALA A 8 6.34 15.50 19.50
N HIS A 9 5.34 14.68 19.82
CA HIS A 9 5.48 13.49 20.67
C HIS A 9 6.22 12.31 20.00
N TYR A 10 6.87 12.55 18.85
CA TYR A 10 7.60 11.57 18.08
C TYR A 10 9.10 11.90 18.12
N GLY A 11 9.94 10.88 18.27
CA GLY A 11 11.38 11.02 18.22
C GLY A 11 12.00 9.90 17.41
N PHE A 12 13.06 10.22 16.67
CA PHE A 12 13.87 9.24 15.96
C PHE A 12 15.12 8.95 16.79
N VAL A 13 15.35 7.67 17.08
CA VAL A 13 16.51 7.20 17.85
C VAL A 13 17.39 6.36 16.94
N THR A 14 18.66 6.73 16.84
CA THR A 14 19.66 5.99 16.06
C THR A 14 20.59 5.22 17.00
N PHE A 15 20.94 4.00 16.61
CA PHE A 15 21.84 3.13 17.38
C PHE A 15 23.15 2.88 16.61
N THR A 16 24.19 2.49 17.35
CA THR A 16 25.50 2.16 16.77
C THR A 16 25.54 0.80 16.09
N SER A 17 24.68 -0.13 16.50
CA SER A 17 24.58 -1.51 16.01
C SER A 17 23.15 -1.82 15.56
N LEU A 18 22.99 -2.57 14.46
CA LEU A 18 21.69 -3.06 14.00
C LEU A 18 21.03 -3.96 15.05
N ALA A 19 21.80 -4.83 15.72
CA ALA A 19 21.28 -5.70 16.76
C ALA A 19 20.64 -4.90 17.90
N SER A 20 21.29 -3.81 18.35
CA SER A 20 20.73 -2.94 19.39
C SER A 20 19.45 -2.22 18.95
N ALA A 21 19.38 -1.75 17.69
CA ALA A 21 18.17 -1.14 17.14
C ALA A 21 17.01 -2.16 17.05
N ALA A 22 17.29 -3.37 16.57
CA ALA A 22 16.32 -4.45 16.46
C ALA A 22 15.77 -4.87 17.84
N SER A 23 16.66 -5.04 18.84
CA SER A 23 16.26 -5.35 20.21
C SER A 23 15.43 -4.23 20.83
N ALA A 24 15.79 -2.96 20.60
CA ALA A 24 15.03 -1.82 21.09
C ALA A 24 13.63 -1.74 20.44
N ALA A 25 13.50 -2.03 19.15
CA ALA A 25 12.21 -2.02 18.46
C ALA A 25 11.27 -3.18 18.88
N GLN A 26 11.83 -4.32 19.31
CA GLN A 26 11.06 -5.48 19.75
C GLN A 26 10.68 -5.43 21.24
N SER A 27 11.37 -4.61 22.04
CA SER A 27 11.17 -4.55 23.48
C SER A 27 10.06 -3.58 23.86
N LYS A 28 9.20 -4.01 24.79
CA LYS A 28 8.22 -3.10 25.41
C LYS A 28 8.92 -2.29 26.50
N HIS A 29 9.22 -1.03 26.22
CA HIS A 29 9.95 -0.14 27.15
C HIS A 29 9.09 0.39 28.30
N LEU A 30 7.81 0.69 28.04
CA LEU A 30 6.90 1.23 29.05
C LEU A 30 5.54 0.54 28.95
N GLU A 31 4.86 0.41 30.08
CA GLU A 31 3.57 -0.28 30.13
C GLU A 31 2.49 0.44 29.31
N LYS A 32 2.50 1.79 29.34
CA LYS A 32 1.59 2.68 28.60
C LYS A 32 2.33 3.88 28.01
N GLY A 33 1.90 4.34 26.84
CA GLY A 33 2.27 5.64 26.28
C GLY A 33 3.54 5.69 25.40
N PHE A 34 4.49 4.78 25.59
CA PHE A 34 5.71 4.74 24.77
C PHE A 34 5.68 3.56 23.80
N LYS A 35 5.46 3.84 22.51
CA LYS A 35 5.48 2.84 21.43
C LYS A 35 6.74 3.01 20.61
N VAL A 36 7.59 1.99 20.61
CA VAL A 36 8.79 1.93 19.78
C VAL A 36 8.54 0.94 18.66
N GLY A 37 9.01 1.28 17.46
CA GLY A 37 9.00 0.41 16.30
C GLY A 37 10.13 0.80 15.36
N MET A 38 10.42 -0.05 14.38
CA MET A 38 11.42 0.27 13.37
C MET A 38 10.97 1.49 12.55
N ALA A 39 11.84 2.49 12.47
CA ALA A 39 11.60 3.64 11.63
C ALA A 39 11.64 3.21 10.15
N SER A 40 10.72 3.76 9.35
CA SER A 40 10.73 3.57 7.89
C SER A 40 11.76 4.49 7.24
N GLU A 41 12.00 4.34 5.95
CA GLU A 41 12.90 5.27 5.24
C GLU A 41 12.36 6.71 5.30
N PRO A 42 13.21 7.75 5.41
CA PRO A 42 12.77 9.15 5.46
C PRO A 42 11.82 9.58 4.32
N ARG A 43 11.94 8.96 3.13
CA ARG A 43 11.09 9.24 1.96
C ARG A 43 9.66 8.70 2.10
N ASP A 44 9.49 7.66 2.91
CA ASP A 44 8.21 6.99 3.13
C ASP A 44 7.34 7.76 4.15
N TYR A 45 7.92 8.62 4.98
CA TYR A 45 7.14 9.38 5.95
C TYR A 45 6.29 10.47 5.30
N VAL A 46 5.05 10.58 5.77
CA VAL A 46 4.17 11.72 5.48
C VAL A 46 4.36 12.74 6.59
N TRP A 47 5.30 13.67 6.39
CA TRP A 47 5.73 14.64 7.41
C TRP A 47 4.60 15.49 7.98
N THR A 48 3.60 15.84 7.18
CA THR A 48 2.41 16.59 7.63
C THR A 48 1.56 15.83 8.65
N GLN A 49 1.77 14.52 8.80
CA GLN A 49 1.05 13.70 9.78
C GLN A 49 1.83 13.45 11.08
N LEU A 50 3.10 13.89 11.13
CA LEU A 50 3.95 13.79 12.32
C LEU A 50 3.72 14.94 13.32
N GLU A 51 2.88 15.91 12.95
CA GLU A 51 2.42 17.00 13.82
C GLU A 51 1.63 16.49 15.04
N GLU A 52 1.64 17.27 16.12
CA GLU A 52 1.11 16.87 17.42
C GLU A 52 -0.41 16.62 17.36
N ILE A 53 -0.79 15.35 17.21
CA ILE A 53 -2.17 14.89 17.32
C ILE A 53 -2.26 14.00 18.54
N SER A 54 -3.15 14.35 19.48
CA SER A 54 -3.45 13.52 20.65
C SER A 54 -3.80 12.08 20.23
N GLN A 55 -3.32 11.10 20.99
CA GLN A 55 -3.58 9.68 20.73
C GLN A 55 -5.09 9.37 20.70
N GLU A 56 -5.90 10.08 21.49
CA GLU A 56 -7.36 9.96 21.51
C GLU A 56 -7.96 10.43 20.18
N THR A 57 -7.48 11.57 19.66
CA THR A 57 -7.88 12.10 18.35
C THR A 57 -7.50 11.14 17.22
N ILE A 58 -6.31 10.52 17.26
CA ILE A 58 -5.91 9.51 16.27
C ILE A 58 -6.84 8.30 16.34
N GLN A 59 -7.19 7.83 17.54
CA GLN A 59 -8.11 6.70 17.69
C GLN A 59 -9.51 7.03 17.17
N ALA A 60 -10.03 8.21 17.48
CA ALA A 60 -11.31 8.70 16.96
C ALA A 60 -11.30 8.82 15.43
N ARG A 61 -10.23 9.38 14.83
CA ARG A 61 -10.05 9.44 13.37
C ARG A 61 -10.01 8.05 12.74
N ARG A 62 -9.30 7.10 13.36
CA ARG A 62 -9.26 5.70 12.89
C ARG A 62 -10.61 5.01 13.00
N ALA A 63 -11.36 5.23 14.08
CA ALA A 63 -12.72 4.71 14.21
C ALA A 63 -13.65 5.30 13.15
N GLY A 64 -13.66 6.63 13.01
CA GLY A 64 -14.46 7.34 12.01
C GLY A 64 -14.15 6.87 10.59
N THR A 65 -12.87 6.82 10.20
CA THR A 65 -12.47 6.36 8.86
C THR A 65 -12.79 4.88 8.60
N ARG A 66 -12.81 4.01 9.62
CA ARG A 66 -13.30 2.63 9.47
C ARG A 66 -14.81 2.61 9.20
N CYS A 67 -15.59 3.36 9.99
CA CYS A 67 -17.04 3.48 9.77
C CYS A 67 -17.35 4.05 8.39
N THR A 68 -16.66 5.12 7.97
CA THR A 68 -16.81 5.69 6.63
C THR A 68 -16.39 4.70 5.55
N SER A 69 -15.31 3.94 5.74
CA SER A 69 -14.89 2.92 4.75
C SER A 69 -15.94 1.82 4.58
N ALA A 70 -16.59 1.40 5.69
CA ALA A 70 -17.69 0.43 5.67
C ALA A 70 -18.94 1.02 5.01
N ALA A 71 -19.28 2.27 5.31
CA ALA A 71 -20.37 2.98 4.66
C ALA A 71 -20.14 3.12 3.15
N VAL A 72 -18.92 3.49 2.73
CA VAL A 72 -18.54 3.53 1.30
C VAL A 72 -18.74 2.16 0.67
N LEU A 73 -18.27 1.07 1.29
CA LEU A 73 -18.48 -0.28 0.77
C LEU A 73 -19.97 -0.60 0.60
N LEU A 74 -20.81 -0.34 1.60
CA LEU A 74 -22.24 -0.67 1.54
C LEU A 74 -23.00 0.22 0.53
N LEU A 75 -22.79 1.54 0.60
CA LEU A 75 -23.49 2.52 -0.23
C LEU A 75 -23.06 2.46 -1.71
N TRP A 76 -21.87 1.92 -2.02
CA TRP A 76 -21.42 1.75 -3.40
C TRP A 76 -22.23 0.72 -4.19
N THR A 77 -23.06 -0.08 -3.49
CA THR A 77 -24.03 -0.99 -4.13
C THR A 77 -25.03 -0.22 -4.98
N PHE A 78 -25.44 0.99 -4.56
CA PHE A 78 -26.41 1.80 -5.31
C PHE A 78 -25.84 2.31 -6.65
N PRO A 79 -24.66 2.98 -6.70
CA PRO A 79 -24.03 3.34 -7.96
C PRO A 79 -23.81 2.16 -8.91
N VAL A 80 -23.36 1.02 -8.39
CA VAL A 80 -23.15 -0.18 -9.22
C VAL A 80 -24.47 -0.67 -9.78
N GLY A 81 -25.51 -0.82 -8.96
CA GLY A 81 -26.84 -1.23 -9.41
C GLY A 81 -27.42 -0.28 -10.45
N PHE A 82 -27.30 1.03 -10.22
CA PHE A 82 -27.77 2.06 -11.15
C PHE A 82 -27.08 1.97 -12.52
N VAL A 83 -25.75 1.82 -12.54
CA VAL A 83 -24.98 1.63 -13.77
C VAL A 83 -25.41 0.35 -14.50
N GLN A 84 -25.66 -0.74 -13.77
CA GLN A 84 -26.07 -2.01 -14.37
C GLN A 84 -27.47 -1.95 -15.00
N VAL A 85 -28.37 -1.13 -14.45
CA VAL A 85 -29.70 -0.91 -15.04
C VAL A 85 -29.62 0.03 -16.25
N ILE A 86 -28.99 1.19 -16.12
CA ILE A 86 -28.90 2.19 -17.20
C ILE A 86 -28.07 1.70 -18.38
N ALA A 87 -27.10 0.83 -18.15
CA ALA A 87 -26.29 0.28 -19.22
C ALA A 87 -27.05 -0.76 -20.08
N GLN A 88 -28.32 -1.07 -19.78
CA GLN A 88 -29.22 -1.78 -20.68
C GLN A 88 -29.73 -0.84 -21.77
N VAL A 89 -29.72 -1.29 -23.03
CA VAL A 89 -30.11 -0.47 -24.18
C VAL A 89 -31.54 0.06 -24.04
N ASP A 90 -32.47 -0.78 -23.59
CA ASP A 90 -33.87 -0.39 -23.45
C ASP A 90 -34.04 0.76 -22.46
N ALA A 91 -33.42 0.64 -21.27
CA ALA A 91 -33.41 1.69 -20.26
C ALA A 91 -32.70 2.97 -20.74
N LEU A 92 -31.64 2.83 -21.54
CA LEU A 92 -30.93 3.96 -22.11
C LEU A 92 -31.76 4.73 -23.14
N VAL A 93 -32.54 4.02 -23.96
CA VAL A 93 -33.47 4.60 -24.94
C VAL A 93 -34.62 5.32 -24.24
N GLU A 94 -35.14 4.77 -23.15
CA GLU A 94 -36.15 5.44 -22.32
C GLU A 94 -35.61 6.74 -21.68
N LEU A 95 -34.37 6.71 -21.18
CA LEU A 95 -33.74 7.87 -20.55
C LEU A 95 -33.35 8.96 -21.58
N LEU A 96 -32.84 8.55 -22.74
CA LEU A 96 -32.30 9.42 -23.78
C LEU A 96 -32.96 9.07 -25.14
N PRO A 97 -34.20 9.53 -25.39
CA PRO A 97 -34.99 9.12 -26.55
C PRO A 97 -34.37 9.51 -27.92
N PHE A 98 -33.44 10.47 -27.95
CA PHE A 98 -32.71 10.82 -29.17
C PHE A 98 -31.77 9.71 -29.66
N LEU A 99 -31.43 8.72 -28.82
CA LEU A 99 -30.61 7.58 -29.21
C LEU A 99 -31.39 6.51 -29.96
N LYS A 100 -32.73 6.51 -29.84
CA LYS A 100 -33.63 5.54 -30.51
C LYS A 100 -33.37 5.40 -32.02
N PRO A 101 -33.35 6.48 -32.82
CA PRO A 101 -33.08 6.37 -34.26
C PRO A 101 -31.67 5.84 -34.57
N ILE A 102 -30.69 6.05 -33.69
CA ILE A 102 -29.31 5.57 -33.88
C ILE A 102 -29.23 4.06 -33.67
N PHE A 103 -29.89 3.54 -32.63
CA PHE A 103 -29.94 2.10 -32.34
C PHE A 103 -30.82 1.31 -33.32
N GLU A 104 -31.89 1.93 -33.84
CA GLU A 104 -32.73 1.32 -34.87
C GLU A 104 -32.04 1.29 -36.24
N PHE A 105 -31.16 2.26 -36.53
CA PHE A 105 -30.42 2.32 -37.79
C PHE A 105 -29.31 1.26 -37.91
N ASN A 106 -28.66 0.89 -36.80
CA ASN A 106 -27.51 -0.02 -36.84
C ASN A 106 -27.55 -1.08 -35.73
N THR A 107 -27.96 -2.30 -36.09
CA THR A 107 -28.01 -3.47 -35.19
C THR A 107 -26.64 -3.85 -34.61
N LEU A 108 -25.56 -3.63 -35.35
CA LEU A 108 -24.19 -3.88 -34.87
C LEU A 108 -23.83 -2.91 -33.74
N LEU A 109 -24.18 -1.64 -33.90
CA LEU A 109 -23.95 -0.61 -32.88
C LEU A 109 -24.75 -0.92 -31.61
N THR A 110 -26.01 -1.32 -31.75
CA THR A 110 -26.86 -1.73 -30.62
C THR A 110 -26.28 -2.91 -29.85
N ASN A 111 -25.83 -3.95 -30.56
CA ASN A 111 -25.18 -5.10 -29.93
C ASN A 111 -23.85 -4.75 -29.24
N LEU A 112 -23.06 -3.87 -29.87
CA LEU A 112 -21.79 -3.41 -29.32
C LEU A 112 -22.00 -2.61 -28.03
N VAL A 113 -22.93 -1.65 -28.04
CA VAL A 113 -23.25 -0.83 -26.88
C VAL A 113 -23.85 -1.68 -25.76
N SER A 114 -24.78 -2.58 -26.06
CA SER A 114 -25.37 -3.51 -25.08
C SER A 114 -24.31 -4.36 -24.37
N GLY A 115 -23.30 -4.84 -25.10
CA GLY A 115 -22.23 -5.68 -24.55
C GLY A 115 -21.12 -4.92 -23.82
N LEU A 116 -20.70 -3.76 -24.35
CA LEU A 116 -19.53 -3.04 -23.84
C LEU A 116 -19.86 -1.94 -22.83
N LEU A 117 -21.01 -1.27 -22.97
CA LEU A 117 -21.36 -0.14 -22.11
C LEU A 117 -21.37 -0.50 -20.62
N PRO A 118 -22.00 -1.61 -20.17
CA PRO A 118 -21.99 -1.98 -18.76
C PRO A 118 -20.57 -2.26 -18.24
N VAL A 119 -19.74 -2.86 -19.09
CA VAL A 119 -18.37 -3.25 -18.77
C VAL A 119 -17.46 -2.02 -18.59
N VAL A 120 -17.55 -1.07 -19.53
CA VAL A 120 -16.79 0.18 -19.48
C VAL A 120 -17.26 1.02 -18.30
N ALA A 121 -18.57 1.16 -18.12
CA ALA A 121 -19.13 1.95 -17.03
C ALA A 121 -18.75 1.40 -15.65
N LEU A 122 -18.81 0.08 -15.45
CA LEU A 122 -18.32 -0.55 -14.22
C LEU A 122 -16.81 -0.31 -14.02
N SER A 123 -16.02 -0.42 -15.08
CA SER A 123 -14.57 -0.21 -15.00
C SER A 123 -14.22 1.24 -14.60
N ILE A 124 -14.93 2.22 -15.14
CA ILE A 124 -14.80 3.63 -14.76
C ILE A 124 -15.19 3.81 -13.29
N LEU A 125 -16.33 3.24 -12.88
CA LEU A 125 -16.81 3.35 -11.50
C LEU A 125 -15.80 2.77 -10.50
N LEU A 126 -15.27 1.56 -10.75
CA LEU A 126 -14.23 0.95 -9.91
C LEU A 126 -12.94 1.80 -9.87
N SER A 127 -12.61 2.48 -10.97
CA SER A 127 -11.40 3.31 -11.04
C SER A 127 -11.42 4.50 -10.07
N LEU A 128 -12.60 4.98 -9.63
CA LEU A 128 -12.73 6.12 -8.72
C LEU A 128 -12.45 5.74 -7.25
N VAL A 129 -12.68 4.48 -6.90
CA VAL A 129 -12.67 4.00 -5.52
C VAL A 129 -11.29 4.10 -4.81
N PRO A 130 -10.15 3.77 -5.45
CA PRO A 130 -8.84 3.88 -4.80
C PRO A 130 -8.53 5.28 -4.30
N ALA A 131 -8.95 6.33 -5.02
CA ALA A 131 -8.75 7.72 -4.61
C ALA A 131 -9.53 8.05 -3.33
N ILE A 132 -10.74 7.52 -3.19
CA ILE A 132 -11.56 7.68 -1.97
C ILE A 132 -10.87 7.02 -0.79
N TYR A 133 -10.43 5.76 -0.93
CA TYR A 133 -9.74 5.05 0.15
C TYR A 133 -8.37 5.66 0.49
N GLY A 134 -7.66 6.22 -0.49
CA GLY A 134 -6.41 6.96 -0.28
C GLY A 134 -6.62 8.18 0.61
N ASN A 135 -7.62 9.00 0.28
CA ASN A 135 -8.00 10.15 1.10
C ASN A 135 -8.43 9.75 2.52
N LEU A 136 -9.22 8.68 2.66
CA LEU A 136 -9.61 8.14 3.97
C LEU A 136 -8.41 7.61 4.77
N ALA A 137 -7.43 6.99 4.11
CA ALA A 137 -6.22 6.48 4.76
C ALA A 137 -5.32 7.62 5.26
N LEU A 138 -5.19 8.72 4.50
CA LEU A 138 -4.50 9.92 4.95
C LEU A 138 -5.21 10.56 6.16
N ARG A 139 -6.54 10.71 6.11
CA ARG A 139 -7.35 11.23 7.23
C ARG A 139 -7.30 10.35 8.47
N ALA A 140 -6.99 9.06 8.33
CA ALA A 140 -6.82 8.14 9.45
C ALA A 140 -5.52 8.37 10.25
N GLY A 141 -4.62 9.25 9.79
CA GLY A 141 -3.33 9.51 10.43
C GLY A 141 -2.36 8.34 10.28
N LYS A 142 -2.22 7.83 9.05
CA LYS A 142 -1.23 6.83 8.68
C LYS A 142 0.12 7.49 8.33
N LEU A 143 1.09 7.36 9.24
CA LEU A 143 2.37 8.07 9.23
C LEU A 143 3.26 7.83 7.99
N THR A 144 3.06 6.73 7.26
CA THR A 144 3.89 6.39 6.09
C THR A 144 3.07 6.16 4.82
N ARG A 145 3.63 6.50 3.66
CA ARG A 145 3.03 6.28 2.33
C ARG A 145 2.81 4.79 2.09
N SER A 146 3.76 3.94 2.46
CA SER A 146 3.64 2.48 2.43
C SER A 146 2.43 1.98 3.20
N SER A 147 2.18 2.53 4.39
CA SER A 147 1.02 2.14 5.20
C SER A 147 -0.30 2.64 4.60
N VAL A 148 -0.31 3.81 3.96
CA VAL A 148 -1.45 4.34 3.21
C VAL A 148 -1.76 3.41 2.04
N ALA A 149 -0.77 3.09 1.22
CA ALA A 149 -0.88 2.20 0.08
C ALA A 149 -1.41 0.81 0.48
N LEU A 150 -0.88 0.21 1.55
CA LEU A 150 -1.39 -1.06 2.10
C LEU A 150 -2.85 -0.97 2.54
N ALA A 151 -3.26 0.14 3.18
CA ALA A 151 -4.67 0.33 3.55
C ALA A 151 -5.58 0.44 2.33
N VAL A 152 -5.12 1.13 1.28
CA VAL A 152 -5.86 1.26 0.04
C VAL A 152 -6.01 -0.10 -0.60
N PHE A 153 -4.93 -0.87 -0.72
CA PHE A 153 -4.96 -2.24 -1.23
C PHE A 153 -5.93 -3.12 -0.44
N GLU A 154 -5.81 -3.16 0.89
CA GLU A 154 -6.67 -3.99 1.74
C GLU A 154 -8.16 -3.70 1.56
N LYS A 155 -8.53 -2.42 1.44
CA LYS A 155 -9.93 -2.00 1.30
C LYS A 155 -10.41 -2.13 -0.14
N TYR A 156 -9.60 -1.68 -1.10
CA TYR A 156 -9.95 -1.71 -2.51
C TYR A 156 -10.01 -3.12 -3.06
N SER A 157 -9.13 -4.05 -2.65
CA SER A 157 -9.22 -5.44 -3.08
C SER A 157 -10.55 -6.10 -2.64
N ILE A 158 -11.04 -5.77 -1.44
CA ILE A 158 -12.37 -6.24 -0.98
C ILE A 158 -13.46 -5.61 -1.82
N HIS A 159 -13.39 -4.29 -2.00
CA HIS A 159 -14.38 -3.54 -2.76
C HIS A 159 -14.47 -4.05 -4.21
N ALA A 160 -13.33 -4.28 -4.86
CA ALA A 160 -13.25 -4.81 -6.20
C ALA A 160 -13.92 -6.20 -6.31
N ILE A 161 -13.67 -7.11 -5.35
CA ILE A 161 -14.35 -8.41 -5.31
C ILE A 161 -15.85 -8.26 -5.04
N VAL A 162 -16.26 -7.48 -4.04
CA VAL A 162 -17.67 -7.33 -3.67
C VAL A 162 -18.46 -6.68 -4.80
N HIS A 163 -18.00 -5.53 -5.31
CA HIS A 163 -18.77 -4.76 -6.30
C HIS A 163 -18.49 -5.19 -7.74
N GLY A 164 -17.22 -5.47 -8.05
CA GLY A 164 -16.81 -5.90 -9.39
C GLY A 164 -17.24 -7.33 -9.72
N PHE A 165 -17.39 -8.21 -8.72
CA PHE A 165 -17.83 -9.60 -8.93
C PHE A 165 -19.19 -9.88 -8.29
N ILE A 166 -19.33 -9.86 -6.96
CA ILE A 166 -20.54 -10.37 -6.26
C ILE A 166 -21.79 -9.56 -6.61
N ILE A 167 -21.78 -8.24 -6.41
CA ILE A 167 -22.93 -7.36 -6.67
C ILE A 167 -23.25 -7.31 -8.16
N THR A 168 -22.24 -7.21 -9.02
CA THR A 168 -22.43 -7.23 -10.49
C THR A 168 -23.01 -8.56 -10.98
N THR A 169 -22.69 -9.66 -10.31
CA THR A 169 -23.29 -10.95 -10.63
C THR A 169 -24.78 -10.99 -10.30
N ILE A 170 -25.19 -10.39 -9.19
CA ILE A 170 -26.59 -10.40 -8.70
C ILE A 170 -27.39 -9.22 -9.27
N SER A 171 -26.75 -8.25 -9.94
CA SER A 171 -27.39 -6.98 -10.32
C SER A 171 -28.57 -7.14 -11.29
N GLY A 172 -28.60 -8.20 -12.10
CA GLY A 172 -29.74 -8.52 -12.98
C GLY A 172 -31.03 -8.82 -12.24
N SER A 173 -30.95 -9.13 -10.93
CA SER A 173 -32.11 -9.36 -10.05
C SER A 173 -32.02 -8.50 -8.79
N LEU A 174 -31.32 -7.37 -8.82
CA LEU A 174 -30.95 -6.60 -7.62
C LEU A 174 -32.14 -6.22 -6.75
N LEU A 175 -33.25 -5.80 -7.36
CA LEU A 175 -34.45 -5.38 -6.62
C LEU A 175 -35.09 -6.55 -5.86
N GLN A 176 -35.15 -7.74 -6.47
CA GLN A 176 -35.63 -8.96 -5.82
C GLN A 176 -34.60 -9.47 -4.80
N ALA A 177 -33.32 -9.46 -5.15
CA ALA A 177 -32.23 -9.90 -4.28
C ALA A 177 -32.13 -9.06 -3.00
N VAL A 178 -32.36 -7.75 -3.04
CA VAL A 178 -32.36 -6.90 -1.84
C VAL A 178 -33.52 -7.27 -0.91
N ALA A 179 -34.70 -7.55 -1.44
CA ALA A 179 -35.84 -8.02 -0.66
C ALA A 179 -35.58 -9.41 -0.05
N ASP A 180 -35.03 -10.34 -0.83
CA ASP A 180 -34.72 -11.71 -0.42
C ASP A 180 -33.59 -11.79 0.61
N ILE A 181 -32.54 -10.97 0.46
CA ILE A 181 -31.42 -10.88 1.41
C ILE A 181 -31.87 -10.27 2.73
N GLY A 182 -32.77 -9.28 2.70
CA GLY A 182 -33.33 -8.67 3.90
C GLY A 182 -34.11 -9.67 4.77
N GLN A 183 -34.75 -10.67 4.14
CA GLN A 183 -35.47 -11.73 4.84
C GLN A 183 -34.56 -12.90 5.22
N ASN A 184 -33.66 -13.32 4.33
CA ASN A 184 -32.77 -14.45 4.55
C ASN A 184 -31.38 -14.17 3.96
N PRO A 185 -30.36 -13.86 4.77
CA PRO A 185 -29.02 -13.53 4.27
C PRO A 185 -28.33 -14.71 3.56
N LEU A 186 -28.73 -15.95 3.85
CA LEU A 186 -28.20 -17.15 3.18
C LEU A 186 -28.75 -17.34 1.76
N SER A 187 -29.83 -16.65 1.38
CA SER A 187 -30.39 -16.70 0.02
C SER A 187 -29.41 -16.22 -1.04
N ILE A 188 -28.44 -15.38 -0.64
CA ILE A 188 -27.40 -14.85 -1.52
C ILE A 188 -26.63 -15.96 -2.25
N PHE A 189 -26.39 -17.11 -1.61
CA PHE A 189 -25.64 -18.20 -2.22
C PHE A 189 -26.43 -18.91 -3.33
N SER A 190 -27.74 -19.06 -3.14
CA SER A 190 -28.64 -19.61 -4.16
C SER A 190 -28.82 -18.64 -5.33
N LEU A 191 -29.00 -17.35 -5.02
CA LEU A 191 -29.09 -16.28 -6.02
C LEU A 191 -27.82 -16.17 -6.85
N LEU A 192 -26.65 -16.25 -6.20
CA LEU A 192 -25.35 -16.25 -6.86
C LEU A 192 -25.22 -17.48 -7.78
N GLY A 193 -25.60 -18.67 -7.31
CA GLY A 193 -25.59 -19.90 -8.11
C GLY A 193 -26.41 -19.81 -9.40
N LYS A 194 -27.58 -19.16 -9.35
CA LYS A 194 -28.45 -18.95 -10.53
C LYS A 194 -27.93 -17.85 -11.46
N SER A 195 -27.36 -16.79 -10.90
CA SER A 195 -27.00 -15.59 -11.67
C SER A 195 -25.64 -15.68 -12.34
N ILE A 196 -24.71 -16.48 -11.80
CA ILE A 196 -23.36 -16.62 -12.36
C ILE A 196 -23.36 -17.11 -13.81
N PRO A 197 -24.05 -18.22 -14.18
CA PRO A 197 -24.08 -18.66 -15.57
C PRO A 197 -24.65 -17.61 -16.52
N ILE A 198 -25.66 -16.84 -16.07
CA ILE A 198 -26.32 -15.78 -16.86
C ILE A 198 -25.32 -14.65 -17.18
N GLN A 199 -24.47 -14.28 -16.21
CA GLN A 199 -23.53 -13.17 -16.34
C GLN A 199 -22.21 -13.55 -17.03
N ALA A 200 -22.06 -14.78 -17.51
CA ALA A 200 -20.82 -15.23 -18.15
C ALA A 200 -20.40 -14.35 -19.34
N ARG A 201 -21.35 -13.92 -20.19
CA ARG A 201 -21.07 -13.04 -21.34
C ARG A 201 -20.50 -11.70 -20.91
N PHE A 202 -21.06 -11.10 -19.86
CA PHE A 202 -20.56 -9.86 -19.28
C PHE A 202 -19.12 -10.01 -18.80
N PHE A 203 -18.80 -11.08 -18.06
CA PHE A 203 -17.45 -11.29 -17.53
C PHE A 203 -16.41 -11.64 -18.60
N ILE A 204 -16.81 -12.32 -19.68
CA ILE A 204 -15.95 -12.48 -20.87
C ILE A 204 -15.60 -11.10 -21.43
N GLY A 205 -16.59 -10.23 -21.64
CA GLY A 205 -16.37 -8.85 -22.09
C GLY A 205 -15.49 -8.05 -21.13
N PHE A 206 -15.72 -8.19 -19.82
CA PHE A 206 -14.93 -7.51 -18.79
C PHE A 206 -13.46 -7.91 -18.79
N VAL A 207 -13.17 -9.21 -18.76
CA VAL A 207 -11.77 -9.69 -18.78
C VAL A 207 -11.11 -9.34 -20.12
N THR A 208 -11.83 -9.43 -21.24
CA THR A 208 -11.32 -9.03 -22.56
C THR A 208 -10.97 -7.54 -22.62
N LEU A 209 -11.87 -6.67 -22.15
CA LEU A 209 -11.60 -5.23 -22.09
C LEU A 209 -10.39 -4.92 -21.20
N ARG A 210 -10.27 -5.61 -20.05
CA ARG A 210 -9.12 -5.45 -19.16
C ARG A 210 -7.82 -5.93 -19.82
N ALA A 211 -7.84 -7.04 -20.56
CA ALA A 211 -6.70 -7.61 -21.25
C ALA A 211 -6.19 -6.75 -22.41
N LEU A 212 -7.11 -6.24 -23.23
CA LEU A 212 -6.78 -5.49 -24.45
C LEU A 212 -6.63 -4.00 -24.20
N THR A 213 -7.54 -3.39 -23.44
CA THR A 213 -7.59 -1.94 -23.25
C THR A 213 -7.00 -1.52 -21.92
N GLY A 214 -7.29 -2.27 -20.85
CA GLY A 214 -6.81 -1.94 -19.51
C GLY A 214 -5.29 -1.94 -19.42
N VAL A 215 -4.66 -3.07 -19.75
CA VAL A 215 -3.20 -3.23 -19.67
C VAL A 215 -2.48 -2.31 -20.65
N VAL A 216 -2.94 -2.23 -21.90
CA VAL A 216 -2.35 -1.35 -22.92
C VAL A 216 -2.52 0.13 -22.52
N GLY A 217 -3.67 0.52 -21.97
CA GLY A 217 -3.90 1.86 -21.45
C GLY A 217 -2.94 2.27 -20.32
N ARG A 218 -2.54 1.32 -19.45
CA ARG A 218 -1.50 1.55 -18.43
C ARG A 218 -0.12 1.82 -19.04
N LEU A 219 0.17 1.27 -20.22
CA LEU A 219 1.41 1.50 -20.96
C LEU A 219 1.40 2.86 -21.67
N LEU A 220 0.29 3.20 -22.35
CA LEU A 220 0.18 4.49 -23.07
C LEU A 220 0.14 5.69 -22.14
N GLN A 221 -0.35 5.52 -20.90
CA GLN A 221 -0.50 6.61 -19.92
C GLN A 221 -1.19 7.85 -20.48
N LEU A 222 -2.27 7.68 -21.25
CA LEU A 222 -2.97 8.79 -21.90
C LEU A 222 -3.36 9.91 -20.92
N GLY A 223 -3.81 9.56 -19.72
CA GLY A 223 -4.11 10.54 -18.68
C GLY A 223 -2.87 11.36 -18.28
N GLY A 224 -1.74 10.70 -18.01
CA GLY A 224 -0.48 11.36 -17.66
C GLY A 224 0.02 12.26 -18.80
N LEU A 225 -0.10 11.81 -20.05
CA LEU A 225 0.29 12.58 -21.22
C LEU A 225 -0.55 13.85 -21.40
N VAL A 226 -1.88 13.73 -21.34
CA VAL A 226 -2.79 14.88 -21.49
C VAL A 226 -2.56 15.88 -20.36
N PHE A 227 -2.53 15.43 -19.10
CA PHE A 227 -2.24 16.32 -17.98
C PHE A 227 -0.82 16.90 -18.04
N GLY A 228 0.15 16.15 -18.55
CA GLY A 228 1.52 16.61 -18.76
C GLY A 228 1.61 17.75 -19.77
N ILE A 229 0.88 17.66 -20.89
CA ILE A 229 0.79 18.75 -21.87
C ILE A 229 0.21 20.01 -21.23
N PHE A 230 -0.90 19.90 -20.52
CA PHE A 230 -1.50 21.05 -19.82
C PHE A 230 -0.55 21.65 -18.77
N LYS A 231 0.10 20.80 -17.96
CA LYS A 231 1.09 21.25 -16.96
C LYS A 231 2.29 21.93 -17.62
N ALA A 232 2.77 21.41 -18.75
CA ALA A 232 3.90 21.98 -19.49
C ALA A 232 3.56 23.35 -20.10
N GLN A 233 2.30 23.57 -20.49
CA GLN A 233 1.82 24.89 -20.96
C GLN A 233 1.76 25.93 -19.83
N ILE A 234 1.44 25.51 -18.60
CA ILE A 234 1.37 26.40 -17.42
C ILE A 234 2.76 26.60 -16.77
N ALA A 235 3.68 25.67 -16.97
CA ALA A 235 5.00 25.68 -16.36
C ALA A 235 5.84 26.89 -16.79
N GLN A 236 6.36 27.62 -15.81
CA GLN A 236 7.16 28.83 -16.02
C GLN A 236 8.65 28.50 -16.12
N THR A 237 9.10 27.47 -15.40
CA THR A 237 10.51 27.06 -15.38
C THR A 237 10.78 25.82 -16.24
N GLU A 238 12.01 25.69 -16.76
CA GLU A 238 12.41 24.52 -17.53
C GLU A 238 12.36 23.23 -16.69
N LYS A 239 12.61 23.34 -15.38
CA LYS A 239 12.50 22.23 -14.43
C LYS A 239 11.05 21.77 -14.25
N GLU A 240 10.10 22.70 -14.19
CA GLU A 240 8.67 22.37 -14.14
C GLU A 240 8.20 21.73 -15.45
N LYS A 241 8.66 22.22 -16.61
CA LYS A 241 8.36 21.60 -17.91
C LYS A 241 8.88 20.17 -18.00
N LYS A 242 10.10 19.90 -17.52
CA LYS A 242 10.65 18.54 -17.43
C LYS A 242 9.90 17.66 -16.42
N GLY A 243 9.45 18.23 -15.31
CA GLY A 243 8.64 17.54 -14.30
C GLY A 243 7.18 17.30 -14.70
N ALA A 244 6.66 18.04 -15.69
CA ALA A 244 5.27 17.93 -16.12
C ALA A 244 4.93 16.54 -16.70
N PHE A 245 5.90 15.90 -17.34
CA PHE A 245 5.79 14.57 -17.93
C PHE A 245 6.27 13.44 -17.01
N ASP A 246 6.53 13.71 -15.72
CA ASP A 246 6.90 12.65 -14.78
C ASP A 246 5.68 11.73 -14.54
N PRO A 247 5.75 10.43 -14.89
CA PRO A 247 4.65 9.49 -14.70
C PRO A 247 4.32 9.22 -13.23
N GLY A 248 5.21 9.60 -12.31
CA GLY A 248 5.05 9.36 -10.88
C GLY A 248 5.37 7.92 -10.47
N PRO A 249 5.07 7.55 -9.20
CA PRO A 249 5.36 6.23 -8.68
C PRO A 249 4.40 5.17 -9.19
N VAL A 250 4.82 3.91 -9.11
CA VAL A 250 3.96 2.76 -9.43
C VAL A 250 2.84 2.64 -8.39
N ASP A 251 1.59 2.63 -8.85
CA ASP A 251 0.41 2.41 -8.01
C ASP A 251 0.13 0.91 -7.74
N PHE A 252 1.02 0.25 -7.00
CA PHE A 252 0.90 -1.18 -6.67
C PHE A 252 -0.45 -1.54 -6.05
N GLN A 253 -0.98 -0.69 -5.16
CA GLN A 253 -2.26 -0.93 -4.49
C GLN A 253 -3.45 -1.07 -5.45
N ARG A 254 -3.42 -0.34 -6.57
CA ARG A 254 -4.51 -0.33 -7.55
C ARG A 254 -4.34 -1.49 -8.52
N ASP A 255 -3.16 -1.61 -9.11
CA ASP A 255 -2.85 -2.61 -10.13
C ASP A 255 -3.07 -4.03 -9.58
N TRP A 256 -2.55 -4.33 -8.39
CA TRP A 256 -2.74 -5.66 -7.78
C TRP A 256 -4.16 -5.95 -7.34
N SER A 257 -4.93 -4.94 -6.92
CA SER A 257 -6.34 -5.14 -6.57
C SER A 257 -7.19 -5.44 -7.80
N ASP A 258 -6.90 -4.79 -8.93
CA ASP A 258 -7.53 -5.09 -10.22
C ASP A 258 -7.16 -6.50 -10.71
N ASP A 259 -5.89 -6.89 -10.55
CA ASP A 259 -5.41 -8.23 -10.90
C ASP A 259 -6.10 -9.32 -10.06
N ILE A 260 -6.29 -9.08 -8.76
CA ILE A 260 -7.03 -9.97 -7.84
C ILE A 260 -8.50 -10.14 -8.27
N LEU A 261 -9.13 -9.07 -8.77
CA LEU A 261 -10.50 -9.17 -9.29
C LEU A 261 -10.54 -10.06 -10.53
N VAL A 262 -9.64 -9.85 -11.49
CA VAL A 262 -9.55 -10.71 -12.70
C VAL A 262 -9.26 -12.16 -12.32
N TRP A 263 -8.34 -12.40 -11.38
CA TRP A 263 -8.08 -13.73 -10.82
C TRP A 263 -9.34 -14.38 -10.24
N THR A 264 -10.08 -13.64 -9.41
CA THR A 264 -11.31 -14.11 -8.76
C THR A 264 -12.38 -14.48 -9.80
N ILE A 265 -12.53 -13.67 -10.85
CA ILE A 265 -13.44 -13.95 -11.96
C ILE A 265 -13.02 -15.22 -12.70
N CYS A 266 -11.73 -15.34 -13.07
CA CYS A 266 -11.23 -16.51 -13.80
C CYS A 266 -11.44 -17.80 -13.02
N ILE A 267 -11.07 -17.83 -11.73
CA ILE A 267 -11.19 -19.05 -10.93
C ILE A 267 -12.66 -19.38 -10.61
N ALA A 268 -13.56 -18.40 -10.51
CA ALA A 268 -15.00 -18.63 -10.34
C ALA A 268 -15.66 -19.21 -11.60
N TYR A 269 -15.23 -18.78 -12.79
CA TYR A 269 -15.75 -19.27 -14.07
C TYR A 269 -14.99 -20.48 -14.63
N ALA A 270 -13.88 -20.91 -14.05
CA ALA A 270 -13.04 -21.98 -14.57
C ALA A 270 -13.80 -23.28 -14.88
N THR A 271 -14.75 -23.66 -14.02
CA THR A 271 -15.56 -24.88 -14.19
C THR A 271 -16.89 -24.64 -14.89
N ILE A 272 -17.33 -23.39 -15.02
CA ILE A 272 -18.65 -23.02 -15.55
C ILE A 272 -18.53 -22.60 -17.02
N GLN A 273 -17.61 -21.67 -17.30
CA GLN A 273 -17.37 -21.13 -18.63
C GLN A 273 -15.85 -20.93 -18.84
N PRO A 274 -15.13 -21.97 -19.32
CA PRO A 274 -13.67 -21.94 -19.48
C PRO A 274 -13.15 -20.83 -20.41
N MET A 275 -14.00 -20.30 -21.30
CA MET A 275 -13.65 -19.19 -22.18
C MET A 275 -13.18 -17.93 -21.42
N VAL A 276 -13.69 -17.70 -20.21
CA VAL A 276 -13.23 -16.59 -19.34
C VAL A 276 -11.76 -16.77 -18.98
N CYS A 277 -11.32 -18.00 -18.69
CA CYS A 277 -9.94 -18.31 -18.35
C CYS A 277 -8.98 -18.11 -19.52
N ILE A 278 -9.40 -18.41 -20.76
CA ILE A 278 -8.59 -18.17 -21.95
C ILE A 278 -8.26 -16.67 -22.05
N MET A 279 -9.27 -15.80 -21.89
CA MET A 279 -9.06 -14.35 -21.84
C MET A 279 -8.25 -13.91 -20.61
N GLY A 280 -8.40 -14.62 -19.49
CA GLY A 280 -7.60 -14.41 -18.28
C GLY A 280 -6.11 -14.70 -18.49
N ILE A 281 -5.76 -15.74 -19.24
CA ILE A 281 -4.37 -16.05 -19.59
C ILE A 281 -3.79 -14.90 -20.43
N VAL A 282 -4.53 -14.44 -21.45
CA VAL A 282 -4.12 -13.29 -22.27
C VAL A 282 -3.92 -12.04 -21.40
N TYR A 283 -4.82 -11.80 -20.43
CA TYR A 283 -4.68 -10.71 -19.46
C TYR A 283 -3.36 -10.79 -18.69
N PHE A 284 -3.06 -11.94 -18.05
CA PHE A 284 -1.87 -12.08 -17.22
C PHE A 284 -0.57 -12.07 -18.04
N MET A 285 -0.57 -12.62 -19.27
CA MET A 285 0.58 -12.54 -20.17
C MET A 285 0.90 -11.09 -20.55
N HIS A 286 -0.10 -10.31 -21.00
CA HIS A 286 0.10 -8.89 -21.27
C HIS A 286 0.49 -8.11 -20.01
N ASN A 287 -0.18 -8.38 -18.88
CA ASN A 287 0.07 -7.68 -17.63
C ASN A 287 1.50 -7.92 -17.13
N TYR A 288 2.05 -9.13 -17.29
CA TYR A 288 3.44 -9.44 -16.96
C TYR A 288 4.41 -8.59 -17.79
N ALA A 289 4.28 -8.62 -19.12
CA ALA A 289 5.17 -7.88 -20.02
C ALA A 289 5.11 -6.36 -19.77
N VAL A 290 3.90 -5.80 -19.65
CA VAL A 290 3.70 -4.36 -19.43
C VAL A 290 4.15 -3.94 -18.04
N SER A 291 3.87 -4.71 -17.00
CA SER A 291 4.28 -4.35 -15.64
C SER A 291 5.79 -4.41 -15.47
N ALA A 292 6.46 -5.42 -16.05
CA ALA A 292 7.92 -5.50 -16.07
C ALA A 292 8.53 -4.27 -16.74
N TYR A 293 8.04 -3.91 -17.94
CA TYR A 293 8.50 -2.71 -18.64
C TYR A 293 8.28 -1.43 -17.82
N ARG A 294 7.09 -1.27 -17.22
CA ARG A 294 6.73 -0.09 -16.42
C ARG A 294 7.61 0.09 -15.19
N ILE A 295 7.96 -1.01 -14.51
CA ILE A 295 8.80 -0.98 -13.31
C ILE A 295 10.26 -0.69 -13.67
N ILE A 296 10.77 -1.23 -14.78
CA ILE A 296 12.17 -1.08 -15.17
C ILE A 296 12.44 0.29 -15.80
N PHE A 297 11.59 0.74 -16.73
CA PHE A 297 11.92 1.88 -17.60
C PHE A 297 11.12 3.15 -17.32
N MET A 298 9.94 3.04 -16.70
CA MET A 298 8.97 4.14 -16.69
C MET A 298 8.83 4.82 -15.34
N HIS A 299 8.60 4.06 -14.28
CA HIS A 299 8.23 4.63 -12.98
C HIS A 299 9.42 4.63 -12.02
N LYS A 300 9.38 5.58 -11.08
CA LYS A 300 10.32 5.64 -9.96
C LYS A 300 9.68 4.97 -8.74
N ILE A 301 10.49 4.30 -7.93
CA ILE A 301 10.02 3.73 -6.66
C ILE A 301 10.19 4.81 -5.57
N ASP A 302 9.08 5.31 -5.06
CA ASP A 302 9.06 6.36 -4.03
C ASP A 302 9.37 5.83 -2.62
N TYR A 303 8.97 4.59 -2.34
CA TYR A 303 9.09 3.96 -1.04
C TYR A 303 9.27 2.44 -1.18
N GLU A 304 9.99 1.86 -0.22
CA GLU A 304 10.19 0.41 -0.14
C GLU A 304 9.23 -0.20 0.90
N THR A 305 8.55 -1.28 0.54
CA THR A 305 7.60 -1.97 1.45
C THR A 305 8.13 -3.30 1.97
N SER A 306 9.32 -3.73 1.54
CA SER A 306 9.95 -4.99 1.98
C SER A 306 9.04 -6.21 1.77
N GLY A 307 8.19 -6.18 0.73
CA GLY A 307 7.35 -7.32 0.35
C GLY A 307 6.05 -7.50 1.16
N MET A 308 5.64 -6.54 2.01
CA MET A 308 4.41 -6.69 2.84
C MET A 308 3.15 -6.98 2.04
N PHE A 309 3.04 -6.47 0.81
CA PHE A 309 1.89 -6.75 -0.03
C PHE A 309 1.76 -8.23 -0.42
N CYS A 310 2.87 -9.00 -0.42
CA CYS A 310 2.86 -10.42 -0.82
C CYS A 310 1.86 -11.24 0.01
N ILE A 311 1.90 -11.10 1.34
CA ILE A 311 0.93 -11.78 2.22
C ILE A 311 -0.50 -11.32 1.93
N GLY A 312 -0.67 -10.01 1.75
CA GLY A 312 -1.95 -9.43 1.40
C GLY A 312 -2.52 -10.05 0.14
N VAL A 313 -1.73 -10.08 -0.94
CA VAL A 313 -2.09 -10.65 -2.25
C VAL A 313 -2.41 -12.13 -2.13
N VAL A 314 -1.56 -12.95 -1.51
CA VAL A 314 -1.81 -14.39 -1.34
C VAL A 314 -3.12 -14.62 -0.58
N ASN A 315 -3.37 -13.90 0.50
CA ASN A 315 -4.62 -14.01 1.24
C ASN A 315 -5.83 -13.64 0.37
N ARG A 316 -5.72 -12.65 -0.52
CA ARG A 316 -6.82 -12.30 -1.44
C ARG A 316 -7.03 -13.32 -2.56
N VAL A 317 -5.95 -13.89 -3.08
CA VAL A 317 -6.00 -15.00 -4.05
C VAL A 317 -6.73 -16.20 -3.44
N LEU A 318 -6.44 -16.54 -2.17
CA LEU A 318 -7.14 -17.59 -1.42
C LEU A 318 -8.61 -17.24 -1.13
N VAL A 319 -8.93 -15.97 -0.86
CA VAL A 319 -10.33 -15.51 -0.76
C VAL A 319 -11.07 -15.68 -2.09
N GLY A 320 -10.43 -15.35 -3.22
CA GLY A 320 -11.00 -15.60 -4.54
C GLY A 320 -11.28 -17.09 -4.80
N LEU A 321 -10.38 -17.96 -4.33
CA LEU A 321 -10.57 -19.41 -4.39
C LEU A 321 -11.75 -19.89 -3.52
N LEU A 322 -11.89 -19.37 -2.29
CA LEU A 322 -13.05 -19.63 -1.43
C LEU A 322 -14.36 -19.19 -2.11
N ILE A 323 -14.37 -18.01 -2.74
CA ILE A 323 -15.54 -17.51 -3.46
C ILE A 323 -15.91 -18.42 -4.64
N SER A 324 -14.91 -18.95 -5.38
CA SER A 324 -15.14 -19.93 -6.46
C SER A 324 -15.75 -21.24 -5.93
N GLN A 325 -15.25 -21.75 -4.81
CA GLN A 325 -15.79 -22.98 -4.21
C GLN A 325 -17.25 -22.78 -3.74
N ILE A 326 -17.56 -21.64 -3.10
CA ILE A 326 -18.92 -21.26 -2.71
C ILE A 326 -19.82 -21.12 -3.95
N THR A 327 -19.31 -20.50 -5.00
CA THR A 327 -19.99 -20.33 -6.28
C THR A 327 -20.36 -21.68 -6.88
N ILE A 328 -19.42 -22.62 -6.96
CA ILE A 328 -19.65 -23.95 -7.52
C ILE A 328 -20.69 -24.72 -6.69
N ILE A 329 -20.64 -24.62 -5.35
CA ILE A 329 -21.68 -25.19 -4.49
C ILE A 329 -23.04 -24.58 -4.82
N GLY A 330 -23.12 -23.25 -4.96
CA GLY A 330 -24.35 -22.55 -5.36
C GLY A 330 -24.90 -23.06 -6.68
N VAL A 331 -24.07 -23.13 -7.72
CA VAL A 331 -24.46 -23.62 -9.06
C VAL A 331 -24.91 -25.08 -9.03
N LEU A 332 -24.16 -25.96 -8.38
CA LEU A 332 -24.49 -27.39 -8.28
C LEU A 332 -25.76 -27.64 -7.46
N SER A 333 -26.00 -26.83 -6.43
CA SER A 333 -27.19 -26.90 -5.58
C SER A 333 -28.47 -26.39 -6.27
N ALA A 334 -28.32 -25.48 -7.23
CA ALA A 334 -29.43 -24.96 -8.02
C ALA A 334 -29.89 -25.95 -9.12
N GLY A 335 -29.02 -26.89 -9.52
CA GLY A 335 -29.39 -28.03 -10.37
C GLY A 335 -29.86 -29.25 -9.56
N GLU A 336 -29.84 -30.44 -10.16
CA GLU A 336 -30.29 -31.69 -9.53
C GLU A 336 -29.19 -32.41 -8.71
N GLY A 337 -28.08 -31.73 -8.42
CA GLY A 337 -26.83 -32.34 -7.97
C GLY A 337 -26.49 -32.15 -6.49
N PHE A 338 -27.42 -32.31 -5.55
CA PHE A 338 -27.15 -32.04 -4.12
C PHE A 338 -25.96 -32.84 -3.56
N ILE A 339 -25.81 -34.11 -3.96
CA ILE A 339 -24.68 -34.96 -3.57
C ILE A 339 -23.35 -34.39 -4.09
N LYS A 340 -23.35 -33.84 -5.32
CA LYS A 340 -22.17 -33.20 -5.92
C LYS A 340 -21.80 -31.92 -5.15
N ALA A 341 -22.78 -31.13 -4.73
CA ALA A 341 -22.55 -29.93 -3.92
C ALA A 341 -21.88 -30.26 -2.57
N ILE A 342 -22.33 -31.34 -1.90
CA ILE A 342 -21.71 -31.79 -0.63
C ILE A 342 -20.24 -32.18 -0.82
N SER A 343 -19.87 -32.78 -1.96
CA SER A 343 -18.48 -33.21 -2.22
C SER A 343 -17.46 -32.06 -2.23
N VAL A 344 -17.90 -30.81 -2.46
CA VAL A 344 -17.04 -29.61 -2.49
C VAL A 344 -16.85 -29.00 -1.09
N VAL A 345 -17.73 -29.33 -0.14
CA VAL A 345 -17.70 -28.76 1.23
C VAL A 345 -16.37 -29.04 1.96
N PRO A 346 -15.75 -30.24 1.92
CA PRO A 346 -14.44 -30.47 2.52
C PRO A 346 -13.35 -29.52 1.99
N LEU A 347 -13.42 -29.14 0.71
CA LEU A 347 -12.45 -28.26 0.07
C LEU A 347 -12.50 -26.83 0.64
N LEU A 348 -13.69 -26.34 1.01
CA LEU A 348 -13.84 -25.06 1.71
C LEU A 348 -13.11 -25.06 3.05
N PHE A 349 -13.27 -26.13 3.83
CA PHE A 349 -12.62 -26.27 5.13
C PHE A 349 -11.09 -26.32 4.99
N ILE A 350 -10.57 -27.07 4.02
CA ILE A 350 -9.14 -27.14 3.73
C ILE A 350 -8.59 -25.77 3.34
N THR A 351 -9.28 -25.06 2.45
CA THR A 351 -8.84 -23.74 1.99
C THR A 351 -8.88 -22.69 3.11
N TYR A 352 -9.93 -22.72 3.93
CA TYR A 352 -10.05 -21.83 5.11
C TYR A 352 -8.96 -22.14 6.15
N TRP A 353 -8.70 -23.41 6.42
CA TRP A 353 -7.63 -23.83 7.32
C TRP A 353 -6.26 -23.39 6.80
N TYR A 354 -5.98 -23.60 5.51
CA TYR A 354 -4.73 -23.19 4.89
C TYR A 354 -4.54 -21.68 4.91
N MET A 355 -5.59 -20.90 4.67
CA MET A 355 -5.55 -19.44 4.81
C MET A 355 -5.20 -19.02 6.24
N GLY A 356 -5.76 -19.69 7.25
CA GLY A 356 -5.41 -19.48 8.65
C GLY A 356 -3.95 -19.83 8.96
N TYR A 357 -3.46 -20.95 8.44
CA TYR A 357 -2.07 -21.41 8.58
C TYR A 357 -1.08 -20.47 7.89
N HIS A 358 -1.36 -20.05 6.66
CA HIS A 358 -0.53 -19.09 5.91
C HIS A 358 -0.44 -17.77 6.67
N LYS A 359 -1.58 -17.27 7.15
CA LYS A 359 -1.66 -16.05 7.93
C LYS A 359 -0.84 -16.14 9.22
N SER A 360 -1.03 -17.19 10.03
CA SER A 360 -0.29 -17.33 11.29
C SER A 360 1.21 -17.56 11.10
N THR A 361 1.61 -18.22 10.01
CA THR A 361 3.02 -18.54 9.76
C THR A 361 3.80 -17.34 9.22
N TYR A 362 3.24 -16.62 8.25
CA TYR A 362 3.99 -15.59 7.51
C TYR A 362 3.70 -14.16 7.97
N GLN A 363 2.49 -13.86 8.46
CA GLN A 363 2.12 -12.48 8.85
C GLN A 363 2.98 -11.97 10.00
N ASP A 364 3.20 -12.81 11.02
CA ASP A 364 4.03 -12.44 12.17
C ASP A 364 5.48 -12.15 11.80
N ILE A 365 6.01 -12.79 10.74
CA ILE A 365 7.38 -12.59 10.27
C ILE A 365 7.50 -11.24 9.55
N LEU A 366 6.56 -10.91 8.66
CA LEU A 366 6.62 -9.71 7.84
C LEU A 366 6.11 -8.45 8.55
N GLU A 367 5.10 -8.55 9.44
CA GLU A 367 4.60 -7.40 10.20
C GLU A 367 5.62 -6.84 11.17
N ARG A 368 6.52 -7.69 11.68
CA ARG A 368 7.54 -7.24 12.61
C ARG A 368 8.48 -6.25 11.97
N ARG A 369 8.71 -6.25 10.64
CA ARG A 369 9.71 -5.39 9.94
C ARG A 369 11.08 -5.33 10.65
N ILE A 370 11.39 -6.31 11.49
CA ILE A 370 12.59 -6.30 12.32
C ILE A 370 13.43 -7.48 11.87
N LEU A 371 14.70 -7.19 11.56
CA LEU A 371 15.68 -8.24 11.35
C LEU A 371 15.72 -9.15 12.58
N PRO A 372 15.70 -10.49 12.40
CA PRO A 372 16.04 -11.39 13.49
C PRO A 372 17.36 -10.96 14.12
N GLN A 373 17.42 -10.94 15.45
CA GLN A 373 18.58 -10.41 16.19
C GLN A 373 19.89 -11.10 15.78
N ILE A 374 19.82 -12.40 15.47
CA ILE A 374 20.95 -13.19 14.99
C ILE A 374 21.45 -12.67 13.63
N SER A 375 20.54 -12.44 12.67
CA SER A 375 20.87 -11.88 11.36
C SER A 375 21.40 -10.46 11.48
N ALA A 376 20.85 -9.65 12.39
CA ALA A 376 21.36 -8.31 12.68
C ALA A 376 22.79 -8.34 13.23
N GLY A 377 23.08 -9.27 14.16
CA GLY A 377 24.42 -9.47 14.71
C GLY A 377 25.44 -9.95 13.67
N TYR A 378 25.02 -10.85 12.76
CA TYR A 378 25.84 -11.29 11.63
C TYR A 378 26.15 -10.15 10.65
N LEU A 379 25.17 -9.32 10.33
CA LEU A 379 25.40 -8.16 9.46
C LEU A 379 26.26 -7.10 10.14
N ASP A 380 26.11 -6.92 11.46
CA ASP A 380 26.98 -6.04 12.24
C ASP A 380 28.43 -6.55 12.26
N SER A 381 28.67 -7.87 12.28
CA SER A 381 30.02 -8.43 12.24
C SER A 381 30.69 -8.32 10.87
N GLN A 382 29.90 -8.35 9.79
CA GLN A 382 30.38 -8.12 8.43
C GLN A 382 30.59 -6.64 8.08
N ARG A 383 29.94 -5.73 8.80
CA ARG A 383 30.14 -4.29 8.58
C ARG A 383 31.55 -3.93 9.06
N PRO A 384 32.43 -3.39 8.20
CA PRO A 384 33.65 -2.79 8.69
C PRO A 384 33.24 -1.75 9.73
N ARG A 385 33.91 -1.72 10.89
CA ARG A 385 33.77 -0.70 11.96
C ARG A 385 34.15 0.71 11.46
N ARG A 386 33.75 1.12 10.26
CA ARG A 386 33.68 2.52 9.89
C ARG A 386 32.63 3.13 10.79
N LYS A 387 33.06 4.13 11.57
CA LYS A 387 32.24 4.94 12.45
C LYS A 387 31.01 5.44 11.67
N VAL A 388 29.92 4.69 11.72
CA VAL A 388 28.62 5.09 11.16
C VAL A 388 28.18 6.39 11.82
N ILE A 389 28.55 6.58 13.09
CA ILE A 389 28.47 7.85 13.81
C ILE A 389 29.26 8.96 13.10
N ASP A 390 30.47 8.74 12.58
CA ASP A 390 31.21 9.80 11.88
C ASP A 390 30.55 10.15 10.54
N VAL A 391 29.97 9.18 9.83
CA VAL A 391 29.30 9.44 8.55
C VAL A 391 27.95 10.13 8.77
N LEU A 392 27.16 9.67 9.74
CA LEU A 392 25.88 10.27 10.13
C LEU A 392 26.10 11.62 10.80
N SER A 393 27.10 11.77 11.67
CA SER A 393 27.49 13.04 12.26
C SER A 393 27.97 14.00 11.18
N ARG A 394 28.83 13.58 10.24
CA ARG A 394 29.24 14.43 9.11
C ARG A 394 28.05 14.83 8.25
N ARG A 395 27.11 13.93 7.93
CA ARG A 395 25.92 14.28 7.13
C ARG A 395 24.94 15.16 7.90
N TYR A 396 24.75 14.92 9.19
CA TYR A 396 23.94 15.74 10.08
C TYR A 396 24.54 17.15 10.22
N HIS A 397 25.85 17.26 10.42
CA HIS A 397 26.60 18.53 10.45
C HIS A 397 26.77 19.19 9.07
N GLN A 398 26.56 18.45 7.97
CA GLN A 398 26.49 18.99 6.61
C GLN A 398 25.08 19.49 6.26
N GLN A 399 24.04 18.98 6.92
CA GLN A 399 22.64 19.41 6.75
C GLN A 399 22.28 20.61 7.63
N ILE A 400 23.02 20.85 8.72
CA ILE A 400 23.04 22.17 9.35
C ILE A 400 23.69 23.11 8.34
N TRP A 401 22.94 24.13 7.91
CA TRP A 401 23.42 25.21 7.07
C TRP A 401 24.82 25.64 7.53
N LYS A 402 25.84 25.38 6.70
CA LYS A 402 27.15 26.00 6.90
C LYS A 402 27.04 27.41 6.35
N PRO A 403 27.31 28.46 7.14
CA PRO A 403 27.44 29.79 6.58
C PRO A 403 28.46 29.72 5.44
N PRO A 404 28.26 30.48 4.34
CA PRO A 404 29.27 30.57 3.31
C PRO A 404 30.58 30.96 3.99
N VAL A 405 31.63 30.16 3.78
CA VAL A 405 32.97 30.52 4.23
C VAL A 405 33.33 31.74 3.39
N VAL A 406 33.18 32.92 3.98
CA VAL A 406 33.80 34.12 3.44
C VAL A 406 35.28 33.89 3.61
N SER A 407 35.98 33.52 2.54
CA SER A 407 37.43 33.63 2.50
C SER A 407 37.76 35.13 2.48
N VAL A 408 37.68 35.76 3.65
CA VAL A 408 38.26 37.08 3.86
C VAL A 408 39.76 36.82 3.87
N ASP A 409 40.42 37.16 2.77
CA ASP A 409 41.85 37.33 2.77
C ASP A 409 42.14 38.53 3.69
N LEU A 410 42.52 38.23 4.94
CA LEU A 410 42.71 39.21 6.02
C LEU A 410 43.84 40.22 5.74
N GLN A 411 44.55 40.06 4.62
CA GLN A 411 45.61 40.96 4.20
C GLN A 411 45.13 42.08 3.26
N ASN A 412 43.93 41.99 2.66
CA ASN A 412 43.43 43.07 1.80
C ASN A 412 41.88 43.16 1.73
N PRO A 413 41.23 43.84 2.70
CA PRO A 413 39.77 43.86 2.82
C PRO A 413 39.02 44.69 1.76
N LEU A 414 39.71 45.34 0.81
CA LEU A 414 39.09 46.23 -0.19
C LEU A 414 39.01 45.65 -1.62
N ALA A 415 39.51 44.44 -1.86
CA ALA A 415 39.66 43.91 -3.22
C ALA A 415 38.46 43.11 -3.76
N ASN A 416 37.42 42.83 -2.96
CA ASN A 416 36.27 42.05 -3.43
C ASN A 416 34.99 42.91 -3.47
N PRO A 417 34.42 43.18 -4.66
CA PRO A 417 33.08 43.77 -4.74
C PRO A 417 32.07 42.76 -4.17
N GLN A 418 31.25 43.22 -3.23
CA GLN A 418 30.29 42.35 -2.53
C GLN A 418 29.32 41.68 -3.52
N PRO A 419 29.02 40.38 -3.40
CA PRO A 419 27.82 39.83 -3.99
C PRO A 419 26.61 40.40 -3.23
N ALA A 420 25.66 40.98 -3.95
CA ALA A 420 24.41 41.49 -3.40
C ALA A 420 23.67 40.36 -2.66
N PHE A 421 23.59 40.46 -1.32
CA PHE A 421 22.69 39.66 -0.52
C PHE A 421 21.26 40.15 -0.73
N VAL A 422 20.49 39.42 -1.53
CA VAL A 422 19.03 39.53 -1.53
C VAL A 422 18.54 38.86 -0.25
N TYR A 423 18.13 39.66 0.73
CA TYR A 423 17.44 39.15 1.91
C TYR A 423 16.04 38.68 1.51
N ILE A 424 15.75 37.39 1.72
CA ILE A 424 14.38 36.87 1.72
C ILE A 424 13.79 37.29 3.07
N THR A 425 12.94 38.32 3.08
CA THR A 425 12.16 38.73 4.24
C THR A 425 11.11 37.67 4.58
N ASP A 426 10.93 37.38 5.86
CA ASP A 426 9.94 36.47 6.43
C ASP A 426 8.50 36.95 6.06
N PRO A 427 7.56 36.07 5.62
CA PRO A 427 6.20 36.50 5.24
C PRO A 427 5.41 37.13 6.39
N THR A 428 5.77 36.83 7.64
CA THR A 428 5.18 37.38 8.88
C THR A 428 5.62 38.83 9.13
N GLU A 429 6.84 39.19 8.72
CA GLU A 429 7.37 40.56 8.84
C GLU A 429 6.74 41.50 7.81
N LYS A 430 6.44 40.99 6.60
CA LYS A 430 5.63 41.72 5.60
C LYS A 430 4.17 41.92 6.03
N ALA A 431 3.57 40.97 6.76
CA ALA A 431 2.20 41.11 7.25
C ALA A 431 2.09 42.13 8.40
N ASN A 432 3.07 42.14 9.31
CA ASN A 432 3.10 43.10 10.43
C ASN A 432 3.46 44.52 9.97
N ASN A 433 4.35 44.66 8.99
CA ASN A 433 4.71 45.96 8.42
C ASN A 433 3.62 46.51 7.47
N ALA A 434 2.81 45.64 6.84
CA ALA A 434 1.64 46.06 6.08
C ALA A 434 0.48 46.50 7.00
N ALA A 435 0.33 45.89 8.19
CA ALA A 435 -0.67 46.27 9.17
C ALA A 435 -0.33 47.59 9.89
N SER A 436 0.96 47.89 10.13
CA SER A 436 1.36 49.20 10.67
C SER A 436 1.29 50.30 9.60
N ALA A 437 1.65 50.00 8.34
CA ALA A 437 1.53 50.96 7.24
C ALA A 437 0.07 51.33 6.93
N ALA A 438 -0.88 50.39 7.09
CA ALA A 438 -2.31 50.68 6.92
C ALA A 438 -2.87 51.58 8.05
N ALA A 439 -2.35 51.46 9.27
CA ALA A 439 -2.76 52.31 10.40
C ALA A 439 -2.21 53.74 10.28
N ASP A 440 -1.00 53.90 9.73
CA ASP A 440 -0.39 55.23 9.51
C ASP A 440 -1.02 55.97 8.31
N THR A 441 -1.63 55.25 7.36
CA THR A 441 -2.32 55.85 6.20
C THR A 441 -3.74 56.33 6.55
N GLU A 442 -4.46 55.66 7.46
CA GLU A 442 -5.76 56.13 7.97
C GLU A 442 -5.62 57.35 8.91
N GLU A 443 -4.49 57.50 9.61
CA GLU A 443 -4.24 58.67 10.48
C GLU A 443 -3.76 59.91 9.70
N GLN A 444 -3.21 59.73 8.49
CA GLN A 444 -2.90 60.81 7.55
C GLN A 444 -4.10 61.26 6.69
N GLU A 445 -5.00 60.35 6.28
CA GLU A 445 -6.24 60.73 5.58
C GLU A 445 -7.28 61.39 6.52
N ALA A 446 -7.24 61.11 7.82
CA ALA A 446 -8.06 61.81 8.83
C ALA A 446 -7.55 63.21 9.21
N SER A 447 -6.28 63.53 8.90
CA SER A 447 -5.66 64.85 9.09
C SER A 447 -5.98 65.80 7.93
N ASP A 448 -6.15 65.29 6.71
CA ASP A 448 -6.39 66.09 5.50
C ASP A 448 -7.87 66.49 5.30
N TRP A 449 -8.79 65.95 6.12
CA TRP A 449 -10.21 66.31 6.10
C TRP A 449 -10.63 67.37 7.15
N LYS A 450 -9.69 67.96 7.92
CA LYS A 450 -10.00 68.95 8.97
C LYS A 450 -9.64 70.40 8.66
N GLU A 451 -9.12 70.70 7.47
CA GLU A 451 -9.03 72.08 6.95
C GLU A 451 -10.01 72.28 5.79
N GLY A 452 -11.30 72.28 6.11
CA GLY A 452 -12.34 72.58 5.14
C GLY A 452 -13.74 72.56 5.74
N VAL A 453 -14.28 73.75 5.97
CA VAL A 453 -15.72 74.04 6.10
C VAL A 453 -16.35 73.89 7.50
N VAL A 454 -16.48 75.07 8.09
CA VAL A 454 -17.48 75.55 9.05
C VAL A 454 -18.92 75.15 8.65
N GLY A 455 -19.72 74.62 9.60
CA GLY A 455 -21.17 74.81 9.58
C GLY A 455 -22.06 73.70 10.14
N GLY A 456 -22.56 73.90 11.38
CA GLY A 456 -23.98 73.69 11.73
C GLY A 456 -24.49 72.30 12.16
N LEU A 457 -25.03 72.26 13.41
CA LEU A 457 -26.20 71.48 13.89
C LEU A 457 -26.06 69.93 13.88
N GLY A 458 -26.40 69.11 14.89
CA GLY A 458 -27.07 69.19 16.19
C GLY A 458 -27.50 67.76 16.57
N GLY A 459 -27.61 67.41 17.87
CA GLY A 459 -28.50 66.33 18.34
C GLY A 459 -27.91 64.97 18.79
N SER A 460 -27.74 64.83 20.10
CA SER A 460 -28.34 63.79 21.01
C SER A 460 -28.38 62.28 20.66
N GLY A 461 -27.84 61.44 21.56
CA GLY A 461 -28.40 60.12 21.96
C GLY A 461 -27.38 58.97 22.16
N ARG A 462 -26.86 58.64 23.36
CA ARG A 462 -27.35 57.79 24.49
C ARG A 462 -27.07 56.24 24.40
N HIS A 463 -26.12 55.79 25.23
CA HIS A 463 -26.13 54.65 26.21
C HIS A 463 -25.86 53.13 25.88
N ASN A 464 -24.87 52.60 26.65
CA ASN A 464 -24.73 51.32 27.44
C ASN A 464 -24.87 49.92 26.78
N LYS A 465 -23.92 48.97 26.93
CA LYS A 465 -23.39 48.16 28.09
C LYS A 465 -24.29 47.02 28.62
N GLY A 466 -23.69 45.82 28.75
CA GLY A 466 -24.11 44.64 29.58
C GLY A 466 -23.99 43.31 28.80
N ALA A 467 -23.67 42.11 29.31
CA ALA A 467 -23.40 41.49 30.62
C ALA A 467 -22.86 40.03 30.34
N LEU A 468 -21.87 39.42 31.03
CA LEU A 468 -21.81 38.72 32.34
C LEU A 468 -22.58 37.37 32.49
N ALA A 469 -21.87 36.25 32.85
CA ALA A 469 -22.19 35.22 33.90
C ALA A 469 -21.52 33.82 33.65
N ARG A 470 -20.61 33.29 34.52
CA ARG A 470 -20.70 32.37 35.73
C ARG A 470 -20.67 30.84 35.44
N PHE A 471 -19.65 30.07 35.88
CA PHE A 471 -19.51 29.17 37.09
C PHE A 471 -20.58 28.03 37.20
N ARG A 472 -20.35 26.72 37.51
CA ARG A 472 -19.52 26.00 38.52
C ARG A 472 -19.56 24.44 38.30
N SER A 473 -18.40 23.78 38.47
CA SER A 473 -18.07 22.54 39.26
C SER A 473 -19.01 21.32 39.45
N ASN A 474 -18.45 20.10 39.37
CA ASN A 474 -18.43 19.12 40.49
C ASN A 474 -17.47 17.92 40.28
N VAL A 475 -16.89 17.48 41.41
CA VAL A 475 -15.94 16.38 41.64
C VAL A 475 -16.71 15.13 42.10
N VAL A 476 -16.28 13.92 41.69
CA VAL A 476 -16.48 12.67 42.46
C VAL A 476 -15.26 11.76 42.31
N VAL A 477 -14.69 11.37 43.46
CA VAL A 477 -13.65 10.35 43.66
C VAL A 477 -14.32 9.01 43.99
N ARG A 478 -13.79 7.88 43.49
CA ARG A 478 -14.03 6.55 44.08
C ARG A 478 -12.85 5.60 43.83
N ASP A 479 -12.34 5.05 44.93
CA ASP A 479 -11.26 4.07 45.04
C ASP A 479 -11.70 2.62 44.72
N GLY A 480 -10.71 1.82 44.29
CA GLY A 480 -10.48 0.42 44.72
C GLY A 480 -11.30 -0.71 44.09
N LEU A 481 -10.66 -1.63 43.36
CA LEU A 481 -10.39 -3.02 43.79
C LEU A 481 -9.90 -3.94 42.65
N ASP A 482 -8.92 -4.77 43.01
CA ASP A 482 -8.28 -5.85 42.27
C ASP A 482 -9.24 -6.85 41.61
N LYS A 483 -8.77 -7.44 40.49
CA LYS A 483 -8.97 -8.87 40.18
C LYS A 483 -7.96 -9.35 39.13
N GLU A 484 -6.91 -9.99 39.62
CA GLU A 484 -6.07 -10.95 38.90
C GLU A 484 -6.93 -11.98 38.15
N LYS A 485 -6.61 -12.23 36.87
CA LYS A 485 -6.98 -13.49 36.19
C LYS A 485 -5.73 -14.18 35.66
N LYS A 486 -5.22 -15.11 36.48
CA LYS A 486 -4.24 -16.14 36.13
C LYS A 486 -4.78 -17.00 34.97
N ARG A 487 -4.13 -16.98 33.81
CA ARG A 487 -4.32 -18.00 32.76
C ARG A 487 -3.28 -19.10 32.92
N LYS A 488 -3.77 -20.29 33.27
CA LYS A 488 -3.02 -21.55 33.41
C LYS A 488 -2.28 -21.90 32.11
N LYS A 489 -0.97 -22.14 32.18
CA LYS A 489 -0.20 -22.85 31.16
C LYS A 489 -0.62 -24.33 31.15
N ARG A 490 -0.96 -24.88 29.99
CA ARG A 490 -1.00 -26.34 29.75
C ARG A 490 0.22 -26.72 28.89
N PRO A 491 0.77 -27.93 29.04
CA PRO A 491 2.08 -28.29 28.50
C PRO A 491 2.03 -28.51 26.98
N LEU A 492 3.14 -28.17 26.31
CA LEU A 492 3.40 -28.56 24.92
C LEU A 492 3.45 -30.10 24.83
N PHE A 493 2.63 -30.68 23.97
CA PHE A 493 2.84 -32.01 23.43
C PHE A 493 3.94 -31.94 22.37
N THR A 494 5.02 -32.69 22.57
CA THR A 494 6.05 -32.98 21.57
C THR A 494 5.48 -33.90 20.48
N PRO A 495 5.64 -33.60 19.19
CA PRO A 495 5.43 -34.60 18.15
C PRO A 495 6.74 -35.39 17.90
N ALA A 496 6.59 -36.71 17.81
CA ALA A 496 7.62 -37.65 17.32
C ALA A 496 7.91 -37.40 15.81
N PRO A 497 9.10 -37.78 15.31
CA PRO A 497 9.60 -37.34 14.01
C PRO A 497 9.09 -38.22 12.87
N LEU A 498 8.73 -37.62 11.74
CA LEU A 498 8.49 -38.32 10.47
C LEU A 498 9.43 -37.77 9.39
N ILE A 499 10.40 -38.62 9.05
CA ILE A 499 10.97 -38.92 7.74
C ILE A 499 11.42 -37.68 6.91
N ARG A 500 12.69 -37.32 7.09
CA ARG A 500 13.43 -36.40 6.22
C ARG A 500 13.70 -37.05 4.87
N GLN A 501 13.53 -36.26 3.80
CA GLN A 501 14.18 -36.47 2.51
C GLN A 501 15.70 -36.59 2.73
N THR A 502 16.26 -37.75 2.41
CA THR A 502 17.61 -38.19 2.82
C THR A 502 18.72 -37.86 1.82
N THR A 503 18.44 -37.25 0.66
CA THR A 503 19.47 -37.13 -0.39
C THR A 503 20.28 -35.83 -0.31
N SER A 504 19.68 -34.69 0.02
CA SER A 504 20.39 -33.39 0.06
C SER A 504 21.15 -33.13 1.37
N ALA A 505 20.70 -33.72 2.49
CA ALA A 505 21.35 -33.54 3.79
C ALA A 505 22.66 -34.33 3.92
N ASN A 506 22.72 -35.54 3.32
CA ASN A 506 23.89 -36.41 3.39
C ASN A 506 25.08 -35.86 2.56
N LEU A 507 24.80 -35.19 1.43
CA LEU A 507 25.83 -34.56 0.59
C LEU A 507 26.40 -33.28 1.21
N LEU A 508 25.56 -32.50 1.91
CA LEU A 508 26.00 -31.33 2.67
C LEU A 508 26.89 -31.71 3.86
N ASP A 509 26.60 -32.82 4.53
CA ASP A 509 27.46 -33.34 5.60
C ASP A 509 28.77 -33.93 5.05
N ALA A 510 28.76 -34.60 3.90
CA ALA A 510 29.98 -35.06 3.23
C ALA A 510 30.90 -33.90 2.80
N SER A 511 30.32 -32.81 2.27
CA SER A 511 31.09 -31.60 1.91
C SER A 511 31.72 -30.90 3.11
N ARG A 512 31.03 -30.91 4.27
CA ARG A 512 31.54 -30.36 5.54
C ARG A 512 32.62 -31.23 6.15
N GLN A 513 32.52 -32.54 6.00
CA GLN A 513 33.52 -33.49 6.48
C GLN A 513 34.81 -33.38 5.64
N GLY A 514 34.70 -33.30 4.30
CA GLY A 514 35.84 -33.06 3.42
C GLY A 514 36.54 -31.73 3.69
N LEU A 515 35.79 -30.65 3.94
CA LEU A 515 36.36 -29.35 4.33
C LEU A 515 37.08 -29.41 5.69
N ARG A 516 36.60 -30.20 6.65
CA ARG A 516 37.27 -30.39 7.94
C ARG A 516 38.58 -31.18 7.82
N GLU A 517 38.61 -32.20 6.97
CA GLU A 517 39.83 -32.96 6.69
C GLU A 517 40.90 -32.11 5.99
N VAL A 518 40.50 -31.26 5.03
CA VAL A 518 41.41 -30.32 4.35
C VAL A 518 41.96 -29.29 5.34
N VAL A 519 41.16 -28.82 6.30
CA VAL A 519 41.64 -27.92 7.36
C VAL A 519 42.61 -28.62 8.31
N HIS A 520 42.36 -29.89 8.68
CA HIS A 520 43.28 -30.68 9.50
C HIS A 520 44.59 -31.03 8.79
N LEU A 521 44.57 -31.21 7.46
CA LEU A 521 45.79 -31.45 6.67
C LEU A 521 46.69 -30.20 6.57
N MET A 522 46.11 -29.00 6.64
CA MET A 522 46.85 -27.74 6.57
C MET A 522 47.35 -27.24 7.93
N TRP A 523 46.74 -27.70 9.03
CA TRP A 523 47.01 -27.23 10.38
C TRP A 523 47.15 -28.39 11.35
N ASN A 524 48.31 -28.48 12.01
CA ASN A 524 48.46 -29.38 13.15
C ASN A 524 47.74 -28.78 14.38
N ASP A 525 47.41 -29.60 15.38
CA ASP A 525 46.60 -29.20 16.56
C ASP A 525 47.21 -28.04 17.39
N GLU A 526 48.46 -27.65 17.10
CA GLU A 526 49.17 -26.51 17.72
C GLU A 526 49.20 -25.23 16.87
N GLY A 527 48.62 -25.21 15.66
CA GLY A 527 48.41 -23.96 14.90
C GLY A 527 49.47 -23.59 13.85
N ASP A 528 50.47 -24.43 13.60
CA ASP A 528 51.53 -24.18 12.60
C ASP A 528 51.30 -24.91 11.26
N ILE A 529 51.80 -24.29 10.18
CA ILE A 529 51.65 -24.73 8.77
C ILE A 529 52.71 -25.81 8.45
N HIS A 530 52.29 -26.95 7.90
CA HIS A 530 53.19 -28.00 7.41
C HIS A 530 54.12 -27.48 6.29
N PRO A 531 55.45 -27.70 6.35
CA PRO A 531 56.36 -27.29 5.27
C PRO A 531 56.55 -28.37 4.19
N ASP A 532 55.70 -29.40 4.13
CA ASP A 532 55.97 -30.60 3.30
C ASP A 532 55.27 -30.54 1.92
N PRO A 533 56.00 -30.55 0.78
CA PRO A 533 55.44 -30.35 -0.56
C PRO A 533 54.36 -31.35 -0.99
N ASP A 534 54.41 -32.58 -0.48
CA ASP A 534 53.47 -33.65 -0.85
C ASP A 534 52.05 -33.40 -0.29
N SER A 535 51.96 -32.74 0.87
CA SER A 535 50.68 -32.36 1.50
C SER A 535 49.92 -31.29 0.70
N ILE A 536 50.64 -30.40 0.00
CA ILE A 536 50.06 -29.38 -0.88
C ILE A 536 49.46 -30.01 -2.14
N MET A 537 50.05 -31.11 -2.63
CA MET A 537 49.57 -31.83 -3.81
C MET A 537 48.27 -32.58 -3.49
N GLU A 538 48.19 -33.24 -2.33
CA GLU A 538 46.98 -33.92 -1.87
C GLU A 538 45.82 -32.94 -1.58
N VAL A 539 46.12 -31.75 -1.03
CA VAL A 539 45.12 -30.68 -0.83
C VAL A 539 44.59 -30.15 -2.16
N LYS A 540 45.45 -29.97 -3.18
CA LYS A 540 45.02 -29.56 -4.52
C LYS A 540 44.13 -30.60 -5.19
N GLU A 541 44.45 -31.88 -5.03
CA GLU A 541 43.66 -32.98 -5.61
C GLU A 541 42.28 -33.07 -4.94
N LYS A 542 42.22 -33.01 -3.61
CA LYS A 542 40.94 -33.03 -2.87
C LYS A 542 40.08 -31.77 -3.11
N MET A 543 40.68 -30.58 -3.21
CA MET A 543 39.95 -29.37 -3.62
C MET A 543 39.47 -29.44 -5.07
N GLY A 544 40.24 -30.07 -5.97
CA GLY A 544 39.85 -30.32 -7.35
C GLY A 544 38.60 -31.19 -7.46
N MET A 545 38.48 -32.25 -6.65
CA MET A 545 37.28 -33.09 -6.60
C MET A 545 36.04 -32.33 -6.09
N ILE A 546 36.20 -31.45 -5.08
CA ILE A 546 35.11 -30.63 -4.53
C ILE A 546 34.63 -29.55 -5.52
N LEU A 547 35.55 -29.02 -6.33
CA LEU A 547 35.20 -28.04 -7.37
C LEU A 547 34.55 -28.70 -8.59
N ASN A 548 34.98 -29.90 -8.98
CA ASN A 548 34.34 -30.66 -10.04
C ASN A 548 32.93 -31.15 -9.66
N SER A 549 32.66 -31.47 -8.38
CA SER A 549 31.28 -31.81 -7.97
C SER A 549 30.31 -30.65 -8.09
N ARG A 550 30.79 -29.39 -8.04
CA ARG A 550 30.00 -28.17 -8.28
C ARG A 550 29.90 -27.79 -9.76
N ALA A 551 30.78 -28.31 -10.61
CA ALA A 551 30.73 -28.07 -12.05
C ALA A 551 29.66 -28.97 -12.72
N VAL A 552 29.45 -30.19 -12.21
CA VAL A 552 28.37 -31.09 -12.64
C VAL A 552 26.99 -30.48 -12.38
N ASP A 553 26.80 -29.73 -11.27
CA ASP A 553 25.55 -28.99 -11.00
C ASP A 553 25.23 -27.92 -12.06
N LYS A 554 26.25 -27.34 -12.71
CA LYS A 554 26.04 -26.34 -13.78
C LYS A 554 25.72 -26.98 -15.14
N GLU A 555 26.24 -28.18 -15.38
CA GLU A 555 26.00 -28.93 -16.62
C GLU A 555 24.65 -29.67 -16.58
N GLU A 556 24.19 -30.15 -15.41
CA GLU A 556 22.85 -30.74 -15.28
C GLU A 556 21.72 -29.69 -15.36
N ASP A 557 21.90 -28.49 -14.80
CA ASP A 557 20.93 -27.38 -14.94
C ASP A 557 20.84 -26.81 -16.39
N GLU A 558 21.92 -26.88 -17.17
CA GLU A 558 21.93 -26.49 -18.60
C GLU A 558 21.44 -27.61 -19.54
N ILE A 559 21.48 -28.88 -19.14
CA ILE A 559 21.00 -30.01 -19.94
C ILE A 559 19.47 -30.23 -19.78
N GLU A 560 18.85 -29.79 -18.68
CA GLU A 560 17.40 -29.90 -18.48
C GLU A 560 16.57 -28.84 -19.24
N THR A 561 17.22 -27.82 -19.84
CA THR A 561 16.54 -26.80 -20.67
C THR A 561 16.52 -27.10 -22.17
N HIS A 562 17.12 -28.20 -22.64
CA HIS A 562 17.09 -28.62 -24.05
C HIS A 562 16.84 -30.12 -24.26
N ARG A 563 15.68 -30.60 -23.81
CA ARG A 563 14.96 -31.82 -24.28
C ARG A 563 13.61 -31.80 -23.51
N LYS A 564 12.42 -31.85 -24.10
CA LYS A 564 11.93 -32.18 -25.44
C LYS A 564 10.41 -31.78 -25.45
N PRO A 565 9.61 -32.10 -26.48
CA PRO A 565 8.44 -31.33 -26.96
C PRO A 565 7.22 -31.29 -26.04
#